data_AF-A0A8C2I0A8-F1
#
_entry.id   AF-A0A8C2I0A8-F1
#
_cell.length_a   1.000
_cell.length_b   1.000
_cell.length_c   1.000
_cell.angle_alpha   90.00
_cell.angle_beta   90.00
_cell.angle_gamma   90.00
#
_symmetry.space_group_name_H-M   'P 1'
#
loop_
_entity.id
_entity.type
_entity.pdbx_description
1 polymer ?
#
loop_
_entity_poly.entity_id
_entity_poly.type
_entity_poly.pdbx_seq_one_letter_code
_entity_poly.pdbx_strand_id
1 'polypeptide(L)'
;MGTPGSGRKRAPIKDRFSAEDEALSSIAREVRAVVEYFFDSLFMGVLCSHFLQPSSRCTTPALSAAALASLGGSSSRRGSGDAGSIIMDAEASISELKDIYDLKDQIQDVEGRYMQGLKELKDSLSEVEEKYKKAMVSNAQLDNEKANLIYQVDTLKDVIEEMEEQMSELHRETGEKSKELERQKHTCSVLQHKLEEMKEGIRQRDELIEENQKIQQKLDNLTREAFDLQETVNWKDKKIAALERQKEYFDCIRNERDELRDELADLKGKSQMGEKHGLVIIPEDTPNGDVSHESPTSGITVVTQEAAQVLESAGDGPLGESPNTLDTYLEEERQKHLKIDSVYTEGERMENGSDLHFIEMQRDANRQISEYKFKLSKAEQEMATMEQNVNRLEGQVSRYKSASDNAEKVEDELKAEKRKLQRELRTALDKIEEMEMTNNHLVKRLEKMKANRNALLSQQ
;
A
#
# COMPACT_ATOMS: atom_id res chain seq x y z
N MET A 1 -44.33 -14.04 -30.01
CA MET A 1 -44.30 -12.65 -29.50
C MET A 1 -43.53 -12.67 -28.18
N GLY A 2 -42.28 -12.24 -28.19
CA GLY A 2 -41.42 -12.21 -26.99
C GLY A 2 -40.19 -11.37 -27.29
N THR A 3 -40.04 -10.25 -26.57
CA THR A 3 -38.98 -9.26 -26.79
C THR A 3 -37.69 -9.63 -26.05
N PRO A 4 -36.49 -9.49 -26.65
CA PRO A 4 -35.24 -9.68 -25.95
C PRO A 4 -34.92 -8.49 -25.04
N GLY A 5 -34.53 -8.75 -23.79
CA GLY A 5 -34.16 -7.72 -22.82
C GLY A 5 -32.81 -7.05 -23.15
N SER A 6 -32.78 -5.72 -23.14
CA SER A 6 -31.55 -4.94 -23.36
C SER A 6 -30.64 -4.97 -22.13
N GLY A 7 -29.67 -5.89 -22.11
CA GLY A 7 -28.65 -5.96 -21.07
C GLY A 7 -27.65 -4.79 -21.14
N ARG A 8 -27.70 -3.87 -20.16
CA ARG A 8 -26.64 -2.88 -19.95
C ARG A 8 -25.34 -3.58 -19.53
N LYS A 9 -24.42 -3.78 -20.47
CA LYS A 9 -23.02 -4.11 -20.15
C LYS A 9 -22.42 -2.93 -19.36
N ARG A 10 -21.90 -3.19 -18.16
CA ARG A 10 -21.02 -2.23 -17.48
C ARG A 10 -19.71 -2.17 -18.27
N ALA A 11 -19.28 -0.97 -18.65
CA ALA A 11 -17.93 -0.79 -19.18
C ALA A 11 -16.90 -1.09 -18.06
N PRO A 12 -15.72 -1.65 -18.39
CA PRO A 12 -14.65 -1.79 -17.42
C PRO A 12 -14.22 -0.40 -16.94
N ILE A 13 -13.99 -0.25 -15.64
CA ILE A 13 -13.38 0.96 -15.07
C ILE A 13 -11.92 0.95 -15.48
N LYS A 14 -11.62 1.56 -16.63
CA LYS A 14 -10.25 1.80 -17.09
C LYS A 14 -9.86 3.22 -16.67
N ASP A 15 -8.66 3.32 -16.09
CA ASP A 15 -7.76 4.46 -16.27
C ASP A 15 -8.29 5.87 -15.88
N ARG A 16 -8.82 6.03 -14.66
CA ARG A 16 -8.79 7.36 -14.01
C ARG A 16 -7.40 7.70 -13.48
N PHE A 17 -6.79 6.79 -12.73
CA PHE A 17 -5.42 6.96 -12.22
C PHE A 17 -4.39 7.17 -13.34
N SER A 18 -4.49 6.45 -14.46
CA SER A 18 -3.53 6.63 -15.58
C SER A 18 -3.67 7.99 -16.27
N ALA A 19 -4.87 8.57 -16.33
CA ALA A 19 -5.07 9.90 -16.93
C ALA A 19 -4.56 11.02 -16.00
N GLU A 20 -4.65 10.82 -14.68
CA GLU A 20 -4.06 11.70 -13.68
C GLU A 20 -2.53 11.60 -13.68
N ASP A 21 -1.95 10.40 -13.75
CA ASP A 21 -0.50 10.18 -13.92
C ASP A 21 0.04 10.77 -15.23
N GLU A 22 -0.68 10.61 -16.35
CA GLU A 22 -0.29 11.16 -17.65
C GLU A 22 -0.35 12.69 -17.65
N ALA A 23 -1.34 13.29 -16.97
CA ALA A 23 -1.42 14.73 -16.75
C ALA A 23 -0.27 15.23 -15.85
N LEU A 24 0.01 14.56 -14.73
CA LEU A 24 1.14 14.89 -13.84
C LEU A 24 2.48 14.75 -14.54
N SER A 25 2.68 13.70 -15.35
CA SER A 25 3.87 13.52 -16.18
C SER A 25 4.01 14.60 -17.25
N SER A 26 2.89 15.08 -17.82
CA SER A 26 2.91 16.21 -18.75
C SER A 26 3.28 17.52 -18.06
N ILE A 27 2.69 17.82 -16.90
CA ILE A 27 3.00 19.00 -16.09
C ILE A 27 4.47 18.97 -15.66
N ALA A 28 4.99 17.83 -15.19
CA ALA A 28 6.39 17.68 -14.81
C ALA A 28 7.36 17.91 -15.98
N ARG A 29 6.98 17.52 -17.20
CA ARG A 29 7.77 17.73 -18.42
C ARG A 29 7.74 19.19 -18.89
N GLU A 30 6.59 19.85 -18.78
CA GLU A 30 6.42 21.27 -19.11
C GLU A 30 7.16 22.16 -18.10
N VAL A 31 7.08 21.86 -16.80
CA VAL A 31 7.88 22.53 -15.76
C VAL A 31 9.37 22.33 -16.00
N ARG A 32 9.82 21.11 -16.35
CA ARG A 32 11.23 20.83 -16.65
C ARG A 32 11.72 21.64 -17.86
N ALA A 33 10.95 21.69 -18.95
CA ALA A 33 11.27 22.50 -20.13
C ALA A 33 11.27 24.01 -19.84
N VAL A 34 10.38 24.50 -18.97
CA VAL A 34 10.39 25.91 -18.51
C VAL A 34 11.61 26.21 -17.64
N VAL A 35 12.01 25.29 -16.76
CA VAL A 35 13.22 25.44 -15.92
C VAL A 35 14.48 25.40 -16.77
N GLU A 36 14.61 24.46 -17.72
CA GLU A 36 15.70 24.41 -18.71
C GLU A 36 15.77 25.71 -19.53
N TYR A 37 14.64 26.17 -20.09
CA TYR A 37 14.61 27.44 -20.84
C TYR A 37 14.97 28.66 -19.97
N PHE A 38 14.59 28.67 -18.69
CA PHE A 38 14.95 29.75 -17.77
C PHE A 38 16.43 29.70 -17.37
N PHE A 39 17.00 28.50 -17.18
CA PHE A 39 18.43 28.30 -16.95
C PHE A 39 19.26 28.66 -18.18
N ASP A 40 18.89 28.21 -19.37
CA ASP A 40 19.55 28.57 -20.63
C ASP A 40 19.46 30.07 -20.90
N SER A 41 18.29 30.69 -20.68
CA SER A 41 18.13 32.14 -20.85
C SER A 41 18.92 32.95 -19.81
N LEU A 42 19.10 32.44 -18.58
CA LEU A 42 19.92 33.08 -17.55
C LEU A 42 21.41 32.89 -17.83
N PHE A 43 21.81 31.68 -18.21
CA PHE A 43 23.18 31.32 -18.58
C PHE A 43 23.64 32.09 -19.81
N MET A 44 22.84 32.12 -20.88
CA MET A 44 23.10 32.94 -22.07
C MET A 44 23.05 34.44 -21.77
N GLY A 45 22.18 34.90 -20.87
CA GLY A 45 22.17 36.29 -20.41
C GLY A 45 23.49 36.70 -19.74
N VAL A 46 24.04 35.83 -18.89
CA VAL A 46 25.33 36.04 -18.22
C VAL A 46 26.51 35.88 -19.19
N LEU A 47 26.50 34.87 -20.08
CA LEU A 47 27.56 34.66 -21.07
C LEU A 47 27.63 35.80 -22.11
N CYS A 48 26.48 36.24 -22.62
CA CYS A 48 26.41 37.30 -23.63
C CYS A 48 26.92 38.64 -23.09
N SER A 49 26.67 38.93 -21.81
CA SER A 49 27.21 40.10 -21.11
C SER A 49 28.74 40.04 -20.92
N HIS A 50 29.34 38.83 -20.92
CA HIS A 50 30.77 38.64 -20.69
C HIS A 50 31.61 38.41 -21.97
N PHE A 51 31.01 37.94 -23.07
CA PHE A 51 31.73 37.54 -24.30
C PHE A 51 31.69 38.55 -25.47
N LEU A 52 30.85 39.58 -25.42
CA LEU A 52 30.69 40.54 -26.53
C LEU A 52 31.47 41.87 -26.38
N GLN A 53 32.35 41.98 -25.39
CA GLN A 53 33.28 43.12 -25.26
C GLN A 53 34.73 42.67 -25.50
N PRO A 54 35.31 42.91 -26.68
CA PRO A 54 36.70 42.55 -26.96
C PRO A 54 37.67 43.33 -26.08
N SER A 55 38.56 42.61 -25.39
CA SER A 55 39.73 43.20 -24.77
C SER A 55 40.68 43.72 -25.86
N SER A 56 40.75 45.03 -26.05
CA SER A 56 41.75 45.67 -26.93
C SER A 56 42.71 46.52 -26.11
N ARG A 57 44.00 46.29 -26.31
CA ARG A 57 45.10 46.98 -25.62
C ARG A 57 45.40 48.33 -26.27
N CYS A 58 46.11 49.16 -25.51
CA CYS A 58 46.96 50.27 -25.95
C CYS A 58 46.31 51.39 -26.80
N THR A 59 46.22 52.59 -26.23
CA THR A 59 47.25 53.62 -26.46
C THR A 59 47.04 54.81 -25.52
N THR A 60 48.15 55.41 -25.07
CA THR A 60 48.13 56.75 -24.46
C THR A 60 47.90 57.81 -25.54
N PRO A 61 47.31 58.94 -25.16
CA PRO A 61 47.92 60.22 -25.55
C PRO A 61 48.22 61.05 -24.30
N ALA A 62 49.46 61.51 -24.20
CA ALA A 62 49.78 62.66 -23.36
C ALA A 62 49.14 63.91 -23.96
N LEU A 63 48.59 64.79 -23.12
CA LEU A 63 48.31 66.17 -23.50
C LEU A 63 49.35 67.08 -22.86
N SER A 64 50.27 67.57 -23.69
CA SER A 64 51.37 68.44 -23.30
C SER A 64 50.90 69.84 -22.92
N ALA A 65 51.66 70.49 -22.04
CA ALA A 65 51.67 71.94 -21.96
C ALA A 65 52.24 72.56 -23.24
N ALA A 66 51.55 73.54 -23.83
CA ALA A 66 52.10 74.73 -24.51
C ALA A 66 51.01 75.51 -25.26
N ALA A 67 50.71 76.73 -24.80
CA ALA A 67 50.11 77.78 -25.63
C ALA A 67 50.43 79.17 -25.03
N LEU A 68 51.58 79.73 -25.42
CA LEU A 68 51.90 81.15 -25.22
C LEU A 68 51.66 81.91 -26.52
N ALA A 69 50.75 82.89 -26.52
CA ALA A 69 50.71 84.08 -27.40
C ALA A 69 49.44 84.89 -27.02
N SER A 70 49.49 86.16 -26.60
CA SER A 70 50.08 87.37 -27.20
C SER A 70 49.18 88.09 -28.20
N LEU A 71 48.43 89.07 -27.68
CA LEU A 71 47.82 90.26 -28.31
C LEU A 71 47.84 91.33 -27.19
N GLY A 72 48.35 92.56 -27.30
CA GLY A 72 48.72 93.34 -28.48
C GLY A 72 47.46 93.87 -29.17
N GLY A 73 47.06 95.14 -29.11
CA GLY A 73 47.67 96.34 -28.52
C GLY A 73 47.30 97.56 -29.36
N SER A 74 46.66 98.58 -28.79
CA SER A 74 46.32 99.88 -29.42
C SER A 74 45.86 100.86 -28.33
N SER A 75 46.14 102.17 -28.22
CA SER A 75 46.97 103.19 -28.93
C SER A 75 46.12 104.45 -29.20
N SER A 76 46.73 105.64 -29.00
CA SER A 76 46.28 107.01 -29.40
C SER A 76 45.21 107.69 -28.50
N ARG A 77 45.16 109.01 -28.18
CA ARG A 77 46.00 110.26 -28.27
C ARG A 77 45.24 111.40 -27.47
N ARG A 78 45.70 112.63 -27.16
CA ARG A 78 46.93 113.45 -27.37
C ARG A 78 47.01 114.63 -26.35
N GLY A 79 48.23 115.05 -25.96
CA GLY A 79 48.60 116.45 -25.66
C GLY A 79 48.43 116.98 -24.22
N SER A 80 49.01 118.13 -23.81
CA SER A 80 50.17 118.90 -24.35
C SER A 80 50.45 120.14 -23.45
N GLY A 81 51.66 120.30 -22.90
CA GLY A 81 52.07 121.47 -22.09
C GLY A 81 51.42 121.53 -20.69
N ASP A 82 51.92 122.31 -19.72
CA ASP A 82 53.09 123.21 -19.73
C ASP A 82 53.71 123.31 -18.31
N ALA A 83 54.87 123.94 -18.15
CA ALA A 83 55.65 123.92 -16.90
C ALA A 83 55.00 124.68 -15.71
N GLY A 84 55.06 124.11 -14.49
CA GLY A 84 54.41 124.69 -13.30
C GLY A 84 54.91 124.20 -11.92
N SER A 85 56.08 124.70 -11.49
CA SER A 85 56.45 124.97 -10.09
C SER A 85 56.18 123.92 -8.99
N ILE A 86 57.16 123.03 -8.79
CA ILE A 86 57.81 122.71 -7.50
C ILE A 86 57.03 123.16 -6.24
N ILE A 87 56.23 122.26 -5.64
CA ILE A 87 55.74 122.21 -4.23
C ILE A 87 54.78 121.02 -4.00
N MET A 88 54.26 120.37 -5.06
CA MET A 88 53.34 119.22 -4.97
C MET A 88 54.00 117.81 -4.83
N ASP A 89 55.32 117.74 -4.92
CA ASP A 89 56.08 116.49 -5.14
C ASP A 89 56.11 115.53 -3.92
N ALA A 90 55.97 116.09 -2.71
CA ALA A 90 55.99 115.31 -1.47
C ALA A 90 54.69 114.54 -1.23
N GLU A 91 53.52 115.12 -1.55
CA GLU A 91 52.22 114.45 -1.33
C GLU A 91 51.97 113.34 -2.35
N ALA A 92 52.42 113.52 -3.60
CA ALA A 92 52.41 112.46 -4.62
C ALA A 92 53.28 111.27 -4.17
N SER A 93 54.53 111.51 -3.77
CA SER A 93 55.44 110.49 -3.25
C SER A 93 54.88 109.73 -2.02
N ILE A 94 54.12 110.42 -1.16
CA ILE A 94 53.45 109.80 0.01
C ILE A 94 52.22 108.99 -0.42
N SER A 95 51.51 109.39 -1.48
CA SER A 95 50.41 108.60 -2.05
C SER A 95 50.94 107.31 -2.67
N GLU A 96 51.95 107.41 -3.54
CA GLU A 96 52.58 106.25 -4.18
C GLU A 96 53.14 105.26 -3.15
N LEU A 97 53.71 105.75 -2.04
CA LEU A 97 54.16 104.89 -0.95
C LEU A 97 53.01 104.12 -0.27
N LYS A 98 51.84 104.73 -0.10
CA LYS A 98 50.64 104.03 0.41
C LYS A 98 50.15 102.99 -0.60
N ASP A 99 50.06 103.35 -1.88
CA ASP A 99 49.66 102.44 -2.95
C ASP A 99 50.58 101.21 -3.01
N ILE A 100 51.89 101.38 -2.76
CA ILE A 100 52.86 100.28 -2.66
C ILE A 100 52.58 99.36 -1.45
N TYR A 101 52.19 99.90 -0.29
CA TYR A 101 51.78 99.08 0.86
C TYR A 101 50.46 98.35 0.61
N ASP A 102 49.46 99.02 0.03
CA ASP A 102 48.16 98.42 -0.32
C ASP A 102 48.32 97.32 -1.39
N LEU A 103 49.21 97.51 -2.37
CA LEU A 103 49.59 96.49 -3.35
C LEU A 103 50.32 95.31 -2.71
N LYS A 104 51.23 95.56 -1.77
CA LYS A 104 51.94 94.51 -1.02
C LYS A 104 50.95 93.66 -0.22
N ASP A 105 49.99 94.28 0.46
CA ASP A 105 49.01 93.55 1.27
C ASP A 105 48.01 92.77 0.37
N GLN A 106 47.62 93.33 -0.79
CA GLN A 106 46.88 92.58 -1.81
C GLN A 106 47.66 91.37 -2.36
N ILE A 107 48.98 91.49 -2.56
CA ILE A 107 49.84 90.37 -2.95
C ILE A 107 49.84 89.31 -1.83
N GLN A 108 49.99 89.68 -0.57
CA GLN A 108 49.94 88.75 0.56
C GLN A 108 48.57 88.04 0.67
N ASP A 109 47.46 88.72 0.40
CA ASP A 109 46.11 88.13 0.35
C ASP A 109 45.91 87.18 -0.85
N VAL A 110 46.57 87.45 -1.98
CA VAL A 110 46.57 86.56 -3.15
C VAL A 110 47.45 85.33 -2.88
N GLU A 111 48.65 85.51 -2.33
CA GLU A 111 49.55 84.44 -1.91
C GLU A 111 48.91 83.55 -0.83
N GLY A 112 48.25 84.14 0.17
CA GLY A 112 47.50 83.43 1.21
C GLY A 112 46.37 82.58 0.64
N ARG A 113 45.56 83.13 -0.28
CA ARG A 113 44.51 82.37 -0.98
C ARG A 113 45.07 81.28 -1.89
N TYR A 114 46.18 81.53 -2.58
CA TYR A 114 46.85 80.52 -3.41
C TYR A 114 47.38 79.36 -2.56
N MET A 115 48.06 79.66 -1.45
CA MET A 115 48.58 78.67 -0.50
C MET A 115 47.47 77.86 0.15
N GLN A 116 46.34 78.50 0.51
CA GLN A 116 45.16 77.81 1.04
C GLN A 116 44.52 76.88 0.00
N GLY A 117 44.31 77.34 -1.24
CA GLY A 117 43.77 76.50 -2.31
C GLY A 117 44.69 75.33 -2.69
N LEU A 118 46.01 75.54 -2.66
CA LEU A 118 47.01 74.48 -2.88
C LEU A 118 47.01 73.44 -1.74
N LYS A 119 46.77 73.87 -0.50
CA LYS A 119 46.57 72.96 0.64
C LYS A 119 45.28 72.15 0.48
N GLU A 120 44.15 72.81 0.19
CA GLU A 120 42.85 72.13 -0.03
C GLU A 120 42.92 71.10 -1.17
N LEU A 121 43.59 71.43 -2.28
CA LEU A 121 43.79 70.49 -3.39
C LEU A 121 44.64 69.27 -2.98
N LYS A 122 45.67 69.48 -2.13
CA LYS A 122 46.51 68.39 -1.61
C LYS A 122 45.75 67.50 -0.62
N ASP A 123 44.97 68.10 0.26
CA ASP A 123 44.15 67.37 1.23
C ASP A 123 43.05 66.56 0.50
N SER A 124 42.41 67.15 -0.53
CA SER A 124 41.45 66.46 -1.41
C SER A 124 42.08 65.32 -2.21
N LEU A 125 43.28 65.50 -2.76
CA LEU A 125 44.04 64.43 -3.42
C LEU A 125 44.30 63.26 -2.46
N SER A 126 44.75 63.55 -1.24
CA SER A 126 44.98 62.52 -0.20
C SER A 126 43.69 61.76 0.15
N GLU A 127 42.55 62.46 0.25
CA GLU A 127 41.25 61.84 0.53
C GLU A 127 40.81 60.89 -0.61
N VAL A 128 41.01 61.28 -1.87
CA VAL A 128 40.71 60.45 -3.04
C VAL A 128 41.65 59.24 -3.12
N GLU A 129 42.94 59.41 -2.84
CA GLU A 129 43.90 58.30 -2.77
C GLU A 129 43.52 57.27 -1.69
N GLU A 130 43.08 57.72 -0.52
CA GLU A 130 42.59 56.81 0.53
C GLU A 130 41.32 56.07 0.13
N LYS A 131 40.36 56.76 -0.51
CA LYS A 131 39.14 56.13 -1.04
C LYS A 131 39.48 55.07 -2.09
N TYR A 132 40.42 55.36 -2.99
CA TYR A 132 40.90 54.39 -3.97
C TYR A 132 41.55 53.16 -3.32
N LYS A 133 42.44 53.36 -2.33
CA LYS A 133 43.06 52.26 -1.56
C LYS A 133 42.01 51.38 -0.87
N LYS A 134 41.00 51.99 -0.23
CA LYS A 134 39.87 51.27 0.41
C LYS A 134 39.04 50.48 -0.61
N ALA A 135 38.73 51.08 -1.76
CA ALA A 135 38.00 50.41 -2.84
C ALA A 135 38.79 49.22 -3.44
N MET A 136 40.10 49.36 -3.61
CA MET A 136 40.97 48.29 -4.12
C MET A 136 41.02 47.07 -3.17
N VAL A 137 41.11 47.31 -1.85
CA VAL A 137 41.05 46.24 -0.85
C VAL A 137 39.67 45.56 -0.85
N SER A 138 38.59 46.33 -0.90
CA SER A 138 37.22 45.80 -0.97
C SER A 138 36.98 44.97 -2.25
N ASN A 139 37.49 45.40 -3.41
CA ASN A 139 37.38 44.63 -4.65
C ASN A 139 38.13 43.29 -4.55
N ALA A 140 39.33 43.29 -3.98
CA ALA A 140 40.09 42.05 -3.76
C ALA A 140 39.39 41.10 -2.76
N GLN A 141 38.64 41.62 -1.78
CA GLN A 141 37.79 40.79 -0.90
C GLN A 141 36.64 40.16 -1.69
N LEU A 142 35.92 40.96 -2.49
CA LEU A 142 34.81 40.49 -3.33
C LEU A 142 35.26 39.45 -4.37
N ASP A 143 36.46 39.59 -4.95
CA ASP A 143 37.02 38.60 -5.88
C ASP A 143 37.29 37.24 -5.19
N ASN A 144 37.75 37.25 -3.94
CA ASN A 144 37.93 36.03 -3.14
C ASN A 144 36.58 35.40 -2.74
N GLU A 145 35.61 36.22 -2.34
CA GLU A 145 34.25 35.75 -2.03
C GLU A 145 33.58 35.14 -3.26
N LYS A 146 33.71 35.79 -4.44
CA LYS A 146 33.26 35.28 -5.72
C LYS A 146 33.90 33.93 -6.05
N ALA A 147 35.22 33.78 -5.88
CA ALA A 147 35.89 32.51 -6.10
C ALA A 147 35.36 31.40 -5.17
N ASN A 148 35.20 31.70 -3.88
CA ASN A 148 34.65 30.77 -2.89
C ASN A 148 33.20 30.35 -3.21
N LEU A 149 32.38 31.27 -3.73
CA LEU A 149 31.00 30.97 -4.14
C LEU A 149 30.96 30.12 -5.41
N ILE A 150 31.87 30.32 -6.36
CA ILE A 150 31.99 29.47 -7.56
C ILE A 150 32.29 28.02 -7.15
N TYR A 151 33.30 27.79 -6.31
CA TYR A 151 33.61 26.44 -5.83
C TYR A 151 32.45 25.77 -5.06
N GLN A 152 31.69 26.53 -4.27
CA GLN A 152 30.49 26.03 -3.59
C GLN A 152 29.38 25.66 -4.60
N VAL A 153 29.13 26.49 -5.60
CA VAL A 153 28.15 26.22 -6.66
C VAL A 153 28.52 24.97 -7.44
N ASP A 154 29.79 24.79 -7.80
CA ASP A 154 30.23 23.60 -8.55
C ASP A 154 30.14 22.33 -7.68
N THR A 155 30.56 22.38 -6.41
CA THR A 155 30.37 21.26 -5.45
C THR A 155 28.89 20.89 -5.28
N LEU A 156 27.98 21.88 -5.30
CA LEU A 156 26.55 21.63 -5.18
C LEU A 156 25.95 21.03 -6.47
N LYS A 157 26.50 21.32 -7.66
CA LYS A 157 26.10 20.65 -8.91
C LYS A 157 26.47 19.17 -8.85
N ASP A 158 27.70 18.83 -8.47
CA ASP A 158 28.16 17.45 -8.35
C ASP A 158 27.22 16.62 -7.44
N VAL A 159 26.78 17.21 -6.32
CA VAL A 159 25.82 16.60 -5.38
C VAL A 159 24.41 16.48 -5.99
N ILE A 160 23.95 17.46 -6.77
CA ILE A 160 22.66 17.39 -7.47
C ILE A 160 22.69 16.29 -8.54
N GLU A 161 23.76 16.20 -9.32
CA GLU A 161 23.96 15.15 -10.33
C GLU A 161 23.94 13.75 -9.69
N GLU A 162 24.66 13.55 -8.57
CA GLU A 162 24.62 12.29 -7.80
C GLU A 162 23.20 11.97 -7.31
N MET A 163 22.46 12.97 -6.81
CA MET A 163 21.07 12.77 -6.38
C MET A 163 20.12 12.46 -7.53
N GLU A 164 20.33 13.01 -8.72
CA GLU A 164 19.54 12.71 -9.92
C GLU A 164 19.81 11.29 -10.46
N GLU A 165 21.06 10.81 -10.40
CA GLU A 165 21.41 9.41 -10.67
C GLU A 165 20.75 8.46 -9.66
N GLN A 166 20.86 8.74 -8.36
CA GLN A 166 20.22 7.94 -7.30
C GLN A 166 18.70 7.90 -7.46
N MET A 167 18.05 9.03 -7.78
CA MET A 167 16.62 9.06 -8.08
C MET A 167 16.28 8.20 -9.31
N SER A 168 17.06 8.31 -10.39
CA SER A 168 16.82 7.56 -11.62
C SER A 168 16.90 6.05 -11.39
N GLU A 169 17.87 5.60 -10.58
CA GLU A 169 18.05 4.20 -10.22
C GLU A 169 16.90 3.68 -9.32
N LEU A 170 16.44 4.47 -8.34
CA LEU A 170 15.27 4.11 -7.51
C LEU A 170 13.97 4.00 -8.34
N HIS A 171 13.78 4.86 -9.35
CA HIS A 171 12.66 4.74 -10.28
C HIS A 171 12.77 3.46 -11.13
N ARG A 172 13.98 3.10 -11.58
CA ARG A 172 14.24 1.84 -12.31
C ARG A 172 13.90 0.62 -11.46
N GLU A 173 14.42 0.54 -10.24
CA GLU A 173 14.11 -0.56 -9.30
C GLU A 173 12.61 -0.65 -9.00
N THR A 174 11.95 0.48 -8.74
CA THR A 174 10.50 0.51 -8.48
C THR A 174 9.71 -0.04 -9.67
N GLY A 175 10.10 0.32 -10.90
CA GLY A 175 9.52 -0.22 -12.12
C GLY A 175 9.74 -1.73 -12.30
N GLU A 176 10.87 -2.26 -11.85
CA GLU A 176 11.16 -3.71 -11.86
C GLU A 176 10.39 -4.46 -10.78
N LYS A 177 10.33 -3.96 -9.55
CA LYS A 177 9.50 -4.55 -8.47
C LYS A 177 8.01 -4.56 -8.84
N SER A 178 7.52 -3.51 -9.50
CA SER A 178 6.15 -3.45 -10.03
C SER A 178 5.89 -4.54 -11.09
N LYS A 179 6.80 -4.72 -12.05
CA LYS A 179 6.71 -5.79 -13.06
C LYS A 179 6.75 -7.19 -12.45
N GLU A 180 7.54 -7.39 -11.38
CA GLU A 180 7.59 -8.66 -10.67
C GLU A 180 6.32 -8.91 -9.84
N LEU A 181 5.76 -7.89 -9.20
CA LEU A 181 4.47 -7.98 -8.52
C LEU A 181 3.35 -8.44 -9.46
N GLU A 182 3.28 -7.90 -10.69
CA GLU A 182 2.29 -8.36 -11.68
C GLU A 182 2.54 -9.80 -12.16
N ARG A 183 3.79 -10.24 -12.27
CA ARG A 183 4.11 -11.67 -12.53
C ARG A 183 3.64 -12.58 -11.40
N GLN A 184 3.85 -12.18 -10.15
CA GLN A 184 3.41 -12.94 -8.98
C GLN A 184 1.89 -12.96 -8.85
N LYS A 185 1.19 -11.85 -9.12
CA LYS A 185 -0.28 -11.80 -9.21
C LYS A 185 -0.82 -12.77 -10.27
N HIS A 186 -0.21 -12.79 -11.46
CA HIS A 186 -0.62 -13.72 -12.52
C HIS A 186 -0.43 -15.18 -12.08
N THR A 187 0.73 -15.51 -11.51
CA THR A 187 1.02 -16.87 -10.98
C THR A 187 0.03 -17.27 -9.89
N CYS A 188 -0.28 -16.36 -8.96
CA CYS A 188 -1.27 -16.58 -7.91
C CYS A 188 -2.66 -16.86 -8.49
N SER A 189 -3.10 -16.09 -9.50
CA SER A 189 -4.39 -16.31 -10.18
C SER A 189 -4.46 -17.68 -10.87
N VAL A 190 -3.39 -18.13 -11.51
CA VAL A 190 -3.30 -19.48 -12.12
C VAL A 190 -3.39 -20.58 -11.06
N LEU A 191 -2.69 -20.41 -9.92
CA LEU A 191 -2.73 -21.36 -8.81
C LEU A 191 -4.11 -21.40 -8.12
N GLN A 192 -4.79 -20.25 -8.00
CA GLN A 192 -6.16 -20.16 -7.49
C GLN A 192 -7.15 -20.93 -8.37
N HIS A 193 -7.05 -20.78 -9.71
CA HIS A 193 -7.88 -21.54 -10.64
C HIS A 193 -7.67 -23.05 -10.47
N LYS A 194 -6.41 -23.49 -10.43
CA LYS A 194 -6.06 -24.91 -10.26
C LYS A 194 -6.49 -25.48 -8.91
N LEU A 195 -6.45 -24.67 -7.85
CA LEU A 195 -6.96 -25.05 -6.54
C LEU A 195 -8.48 -25.24 -6.55
N GLU A 196 -9.23 -24.40 -7.29
CA GLU A 196 -10.68 -24.54 -7.42
C GLU A 196 -11.06 -25.76 -8.28
N GLU A 197 -10.34 -26.03 -9.37
CA GLU A 197 -10.47 -27.28 -10.15
C GLU A 197 -10.28 -28.53 -9.28
N MET A 198 -9.28 -28.53 -8.39
CA MET A 198 -9.03 -29.65 -7.49
C MET A 198 -10.11 -29.80 -6.42
N LYS A 199 -10.65 -28.70 -5.87
CA LYS A 199 -11.80 -28.75 -4.95
C LYS A 199 -13.05 -29.31 -5.61
N GLU A 200 -13.34 -28.89 -6.83
CA GLU A 200 -14.45 -29.40 -7.64
C GLU A 200 -14.32 -30.92 -7.83
N GLY A 201 -13.13 -31.41 -8.20
CA GLY A 201 -12.84 -32.84 -8.31
C GLY A 201 -12.92 -33.61 -6.98
N ILE A 202 -12.62 -32.97 -5.84
CA ILE A 202 -12.86 -33.55 -4.50
C ILE A 202 -14.37 -33.69 -4.26
N ARG A 203 -15.16 -32.63 -4.46
CA ARG A 203 -16.61 -32.64 -4.23
C ARG A 203 -17.31 -33.72 -5.07
N GLN A 204 -16.95 -33.84 -6.35
CA GLN A 204 -17.51 -34.88 -7.24
C GLN A 204 -17.21 -36.31 -6.77
N ARG A 205 -16.01 -36.57 -6.21
CA ARG A 205 -15.74 -37.89 -5.61
C ARG A 205 -16.58 -38.12 -4.36
N ASP A 206 -16.74 -37.11 -3.51
CA ASP A 206 -17.45 -37.25 -2.25
C ASP A 206 -18.96 -37.46 -2.50
N GLU A 207 -19.53 -36.79 -3.50
CA GLU A 207 -20.89 -37.06 -4.05
C GLU A 207 -21.04 -38.53 -4.51
N LEU A 208 -20.06 -39.07 -5.26
CA LEU A 208 -20.04 -40.47 -5.69
C LEU A 208 -19.87 -41.47 -4.52
N ILE A 209 -19.15 -41.10 -3.47
CA ILE A 209 -19.00 -41.92 -2.26
C ILE A 209 -20.34 -42.00 -1.53
N GLU A 210 -21.05 -40.88 -1.35
CA GLU A 210 -22.39 -40.88 -0.78
C GLU A 210 -23.39 -41.70 -1.59
N GLU A 211 -23.36 -41.63 -2.92
CA GLU A 211 -24.26 -42.42 -3.77
C GLU A 211 -23.97 -43.93 -3.62
N ASN A 212 -22.70 -44.33 -3.63
CA ASN A 212 -22.32 -45.73 -3.38
C ASN A 212 -22.76 -46.21 -1.98
N GLN A 213 -22.65 -45.38 -0.94
CA GLN A 213 -23.16 -45.73 0.40
C GLN A 213 -24.68 -45.93 0.40
N LYS A 214 -25.44 -45.06 -0.30
CA LYS A 214 -26.90 -45.19 -0.45
C LYS A 214 -27.30 -46.45 -1.25
N ILE A 215 -26.49 -46.84 -2.24
CA ILE A 215 -26.68 -48.09 -3.00
C ILE A 215 -26.38 -49.31 -2.10
N GLN A 216 -25.28 -49.28 -1.34
CA GLN A 216 -24.92 -50.37 -0.43
C GLN A 216 -26.00 -50.60 0.64
N GLN A 217 -26.51 -49.54 1.27
CA GLN A 217 -27.62 -49.64 2.23
C GLN A 217 -28.88 -50.29 1.63
N LYS A 218 -29.19 -50.00 0.35
CA LYS A 218 -30.30 -50.67 -0.36
C LYS A 218 -30.00 -52.14 -0.62
N LEU A 219 -28.76 -52.48 -1.01
CA LEU A 219 -28.32 -53.86 -1.21
C LEU A 219 -28.42 -54.68 0.09
N ASP A 220 -27.96 -54.12 1.20
CA ASP A 220 -28.00 -54.77 2.52
C ASP A 220 -29.46 -55.02 2.97
N ASN A 221 -30.37 -54.08 2.68
CA ASN A 221 -31.80 -54.23 2.95
C ASN A 221 -32.46 -55.32 2.09
N LEU A 222 -32.19 -55.33 0.78
CA LEU A 222 -32.69 -56.38 -0.13
C LEU A 222 -32.11 -57.76 0.21
N THR A 223 -30.86 -57.81 0.68
CA THR A 223 -30.22 -59.06 1.13
C THR A 223 -30.92 -59.63 2.36
N ARG A 224 -31.34 -58.77 3.30
CA ARG A 224 -32.12 -59.16 4.48
C ARG A 224 -33.52 -59.66 4.09
N GLU A 225 -34.24 -58.91 3.24
CA GLU A 225 -35.55 -59.31 2.74
C GLU A 225 -35.50 -60.66 1.99
N ALA A 226 -34.46 -60.88 1.17
CA ALA A 226 -34.24 -62.16 0.50
C ALA A 226 -34.00 -63.31 1.48
N PHE A 227 -33.32 -63.07 2.61
CA PHE A 227 -33.13 -64.06 3.67
C PHE A 227 -34.45 -64.40 4.38
N ASP A 228 -35.24 -63.39 4.78
CA ASP A 228 -36.54 -63.58 5.44
C ASP A 228 -37.54 -64.34 4.53
N LEU A 229 -37.52 -64.03 3.23
CA LEU A 229 -38.28 -64.75 2.22
C LEU A 229 -37.79 -66.20 2.04
N GLN A 230 -36.46 -66.43 2.07
CA GLN A 230 -35.89 -67.78 1.99
C GLN A 230 -36.28 -68.64 3.21
N GLU A 231 -36.29 -68.08 4.42
CA GLU A 231 -36.82 -68.78 5.61
C GLU A 231 -38.30 -69.13 5.45
N THR A 232 -39.09 -68.20 4.91
CA THR A 232 -40.52 -68.41 4.63
C THR A 232 -40.75 -69.53 3.61
N VAL A 233 -39.94 -69.60 2.55
CA VAL A 233 -39.95 -70.70 1.57
C VAL A 233 -39.57 -72.02 2.23
N ASN A 234 -38.46 -72.05 2.99
CA ASN A 234 -37.99 -73.24 3.71
C ASN A 234 -39.05 -73.79 4.69
N TRP A 235 -39.84 -72.92 5.32
CA TRP A 235 -40.97 -73.32 6.16
C TRP A 235 -42.13 -73.92 5.34
N LYS A 236 -42.47 -73.30 4.20
CA LYS A 236 -43.51 -73.81 3.29
C LYS A 236 -43.14 -75.17 2.72
N ASP A 237 -41.89 -75.39 2.32
CA ASP A 237 -41.42 -76.68 1.80
C ASP A 237 -41.53 -77.79 2.85
N LYS A 238 -41.13 -77.51 4.10
CA LYS A 238 -41.34 -78.43 5.24
C LYS A 238 -42.83 -78.75 5.46
N LYS A 239 -43.70 -77.74 5.32
CA LYS A 239 -45.16 -77.92 5.47
C LYS A 239 -45.77 -78.72 4.32
N ILE A 240 -45.33 -78.49 3.08
CA ILE A 240 -45.73 -79.27 1.89
C ILE A 240 -45.32 -80.73 2.08
N ALA A 241 -44.05 -81.01 2.41
CA ALA A 241 -43.56 -82.37 2.63
C ALA A 241 -44.29 -83.10 3.79
N ALA A 242 -44.78 -82.38 4.80
CA ALA A 242 -45.62 -82.97 5.86
C ALA A 242 -47.03 -83.32 5.35
N LEU A 243 -47.63 -82.46 4.52
CA LEU A 243 -48.93 -82.70 3.90
C LEU A 243 -48.88 -83.82 2.83
N GLU A 244 -47.78 -83.93 2.09
CA GLU A 244 -47.55 -85.02 1.13
C GLU A 244 -47.52 -86.38 1.82
N ARG A 245 -46.77 -86.52 2.92
CA ARG A 245 -46.82 -87.75 3.75
C ARG A 245 -48.22 -88.02 4.30
N GLN A 246 -48.94 -86.98 4.75
CA GLN A 246 -50.31 -87.14 5.22
C GLN A 246 -51.24 -87.65 4.10
N LYS A 247 -51.06 -87.16 2.87
CA LYS A 247 -51.77 -87.63 1.69
C LYS A 247 -51.43 -89.09 1.38
N GLU A 248 -50.16 -89.50 1.47
CA GLU A 248 -49.75 -90.91 1.29
C GLU A 248 -50.48 -91.85 2.27
N TYR A 249 -50.58 -91.48 3.56
CA TYR A 249 -51.36 -92.25 4.53
C TYR A 249 -52.86 -92.33 4.18
N PHE A 250 -53.47 -91.22 3.76
CA PHE A 250 -54.87 -91.23 3.30
C PHE A 250 -55.07 -92.02 2.01
N ASP A 251 -54.10 -92.00 1.10
CA ASP A 251 -54.12 -92.78 -0.13
C ASP A 251 -54.04 -94.29 0.19
N CYS A 252 -53.24 -94.71 1.19
CA CYS A 252 -53.24 -96.10 1.69
C CYS A 252 -54.60 -96.50 2.31
N ILE A 253 -55.15 -95.71 3.24
CA ILE A 253 -56.46 -95.98 3.86
C ILE A 253 -57.57 -96.04 2.79
N ARG A 254 -57.49 -95.20 1.75
CA ARG A 254 -58.42 -95.22 0.63
C ARG A 254 -58.32 -96.53 -0.15
N ASN A 255 -57.11 -96.99 -0.44
CA ASN A 255 -56.88 -98.25 -1.14
C ASN A 255 -57.39 -99.44 -0.31
N GLU A 256 -57.04 -99.55 0.97
CA GLU A 256 -57.54 -100.61 1.88
C GLU A 256 -59.08 -100.63 1.94
N ARG A 257 -59.71 -99.46 2.03
CA ARG A 257 -61.18 -99.32 2.00
C ARG A 257 -61.77 -99.79 0.68
N ASP A 258 -61.12 -99.49 -0.44
CA ASP A 258 -61.62 -99.86 -1.76
C ASP A 258 -61.41 -101.37 -2.04
N GLU A 259 -60.30 -101.95 -1.59
CA GLU A 259 -60.08 -103.41 -1.53
C GLU A 259 -61.15 -104.11 -0.68
N LEU A 260 -61.44 -103.62 0.54
CA LEU A 260 -62.51 -104.16 1.39
C LEU A 260 -63.90 -104.02 0.78
N ARG A 261 -64.14 -102.97 -0.04
CA ARG A 261 -65.40 -102.82 -0.79
C ARG A 261 -65.52 -103.85 -1.91
N ASP A 262 -64.44 -104.12 -2.62
CA ASP A 262 -64.39 -105.15 -3.65
C ASP A 262 -64.56 -106.54 -3.02
N GLU A 263 -63.90 -106.85 -1.90
CA GLU A 263 -64.10 -108.09 -1.14
C GLU A 263 -65.56 -108.26 -0.66
N LEU A 264 -66.20 -107.19 -0.17
CA LEU A 264 -67.62 -107.21 0.21
C LEU A 264 -68.54 -107.42 -0.99
N ALA A 265 -68.22 -106.84 -2.16
CA ALA A 265 -68.96 -107.09 -3.39
C ALA A 265 -68.84 -108.56 -3.83
N ASP A 266 -67.64 -109.12 -3.71
CA ASP A 266 -67.32 -110.52 -3.99
C ASP A 266 -68.05 -111.49 -3.04
N LEU A 267 -68.07 -111.19 -1.73
CA LEU A 267 -68.82 -111.93 -0.72
C LEU A 267 -70.33 -111.84 -0.96
N LYS A 268 -70.85 -110.68 -1.36
CA LYS A 268 -72.26 -110.50 -1.72
C LYS A 268 -72.63 -111.29 -2.98
N GLY A 269 -71.75 -111.33 -3.98
CA GLY A 269 -71.90 -112.17 -5.17
C GLY A 269 -71.88 -113.67 -4.83
N LYS A 270 -70.98 -114.10 -3.94
CA LYS A 270 -70.91 -115.48 -3.43
C LYS A 270 -72.16 -115.84 -2.61
N SER A 271 -72.70 -114.91 -1.83
CA SER A 271 -73.96 -115.09 -1.09
C SER A 271 -75.17 -115.20 -2.03
N GLN A 272 -75.22 -114.40 -3.11
CA GLN A 272 -76.28 -114.52 -4.13
C GLN A 272 -76.19 -115.82 -4.95
N MET A 273 -75.00 -116.42 -5.07
CA MET A 273 -74.84 -117.77 -5.63
C MET A 273 -75.39 -118.88 -4.70
N GLY A 274 -75.58 -118.57 -3.40
CA GLY A 274 -76.06 -119.50 -2.36
C GLY A 274 -77.56 -119.44 -2.07
N GLU A 275 -78.33 -118.54 -2.70
CA GLU A 275 -79.77 -118.38 -2.42
C GLU A 275 -80.64 -119.47 -3.08
N LYS A 276 -80.55 -120.68 -2.53
CA LYS A 276 -81.62 -121.69 -2.59
C LYS A 276 -81.86 -122.26 -1.20
N HIS A 277 -82.60 -121.52 -0.38
CA HIS A 277 -83.60 -121.98 0.61
C HIS A 277 -83.97 -120.77 1.49
N GLY A 278 -85.25 -120.38 1.50
CA GLY A 278 -85.71 -119.22 2.25
C GLY A 278 -86.22 -119.56 3.65
N LEU A 279 -86.15 -118.59 4.56
CA LEU A 279 -86.88 -118.59 5.83
C LEU A 279 -87.16 -117.15 6.27
N VAL A 280 -88.36 -116.91 6.78
CA VAL A 280 -88.85 -115.60 7.26
C VAL A 280 -89.30 -115.79 8.70
N ILE A 281 -88.63 -115.15 9.66
CA ILE A 281 -89.16 -114.80 11.00
C ILE A 281 -88.63 -113.40 11.38
N ILE A 282 -89.41 -112.69 12.20
CA ILE A 282 -89.31 -111.26 12.56
C ILE A 282 -88.82 -111.13 14.04
N PRO A 283 -88.80 -109.94 14.66
CA PRO A 283 -87.62 -109.11 14.94
C PRO A 283 -87.10 -109.17 16.40
N GLU A 284 -85.83 -108.80 16.61
CA GLU A 284 -85.34 -107.87 17.66
C GLU A 284 -83.81 -107.74 17.54
N ASP A 285 -83.27 -106.52 17.70
CA ASP A 285 -81.99 -106.22 18.36
C ASP A 285 -81.60 -104.73 18.21
N THR A 286 -80.95 -104.20 19.24
CA THR A 286 -80.30 -102.87 19.30
C THR A 286 -78.80 -103.08 19.57
N PRO A 287 -77.95 -102.03 19.62
CA PRO A 287 -77.79 -100.89 18.71
C PRO A 287 -76.32 -100.80 18.17
N ASN A 288 -76.07 -99.98 17.14
CA ASN A 288 -74.87 -99.13 16.93
C ASN A 288 -74.65 -98.78 15.44
N GLY A 289 -74.15 -97.57 15.16
CA GLY A 289 -73.46 -97.28 13.88
C GLY A 289 -73.90 -96.02 13.12
N ASP A 290 -73.73 -94.83 13.69
CA ASP A 290 -73.49 -93.60 12.91
C ASP A 290 -72.23 -92.93 13.47
N VAL A 291 -71.21 -92.76 12.62
CA VAL A 291 -69.95 -92.07 12.94
C VAL A 291 -69.82 -90.87 12.02
N SER A 292 -70.63 -89.85 12.32
CA SER A 292 -70.47 -88.50 11.78
C SER A 292 -69.70 -87.65 12.79
N HIS A 293 -68.39 -87.50 12.60
CA HIS A 293 -67.53 -86.70 13.47
C HIS A 293 -67.48 -85.24 13.00
N GLU A 294 -68.54 -84.47 13.22
CA GLU A 294 -68.43 -83.01 13.33
C GLU A 294 -68.05 -82.64 14.77
N SER A 295 -66.97 -81.86 14.93
CA SER A 295 -66.51 -81.38 16.23
C SER A 295 -66.44 -79.84 16.26
N PRO A 296 -67.51 -79.15 16.69
CA PRO A 296 -67.47 -77.73 16.95
C PRO A 296 -67.20 -77.41 18.42
N THR A 297 -66.40 -76.35 18.64
CA THR A 297 -66.47 -75.40 19.76
C THR A 297 -66.71 -75.91 21.19
N SER A 298 -65.69 -75.77 22.05
CA SER A 298 -65.90 -75.53 23.49
C SER A 298 -65.39 -74.16 23.87
N GLY A 299 -66.29 -73.35 24.43
CA GLY A 299 -65.96 -72.23 25.30
C GLY A 299 -66.81 -72.33 26.56
N ILE A 300 -66.59 -71.38 27.48
CA ILE A 300 -67.37 -71.08 28.69
C ILE A 300 -66.94 -71.78 30.01
N THR A 301 -66.00 -71.11 30.69
CA THR A 301 -66.11 -70.51 32.05
C THR A 301 -66.44 -71.33 33.33
N VAL A 302 -65.80 -70.89 34.42
CA VAL A 302 -66.13 -70.99 35.89
C VAL A 302 -65.46 -72.10 36.73
N VAL A 303 -64.33 -71.73 37.32
CA VAL A 303 -63.93 -71.78 38.75
C VAL A 303 -64.51 -72.87 39.68
N THR A 304 -63.60 -73.58 40.38
CA THR A 304 -63.86 -74.36 41.61
C THR A 304 -62.92 -73.93 42.75
N GLN A 305 -63.31 -74.21 44.00
CA GLN A 305 -62.98 -73.39 45.17
C GLN A 305 -61.65 -73.74 45.90
N GLU A 306 -60.82 -74.64 45.37
CA GLU A 306 -59.51 -74.96 45.97
C GLU A 306 -58.33 -74.14 45.39
N ALA A 307 -58.49 -73.45 44.25
CA ALA A 307 -57.41 -72.67 43.62
C ALA A 307 -57.11 -71.31 44.29
N ALA A 308 -57.93 -70.88 45.26
CA ALA A 308 -57.86 -69.54 45.85
C ALA A 308 -56.90 -69.41 47.06
N GLN A 309 -56.46 -70.51 47.67
CA GLN A 309 -55.65 -70.47 48.92
C GLN A 309 -54.15 -70.25 48.72
N VAL A 310 -53.67 -70.06 47.49
CA VAL A 310 -52.24 -69.75 47.20
C VAL A 310 -52.02 -68.25 46.90
N LEU A 311 -53.09 -67.43 46.92
CA LEU A 311 -53.03 -65.99 46.64
C LEU A 311 -53.22 -65.08 47.87
N GLU A 312 -53.37 -65.66 49.07
CA GLU A 312 -53.52 -64.91 50.34
C GLU A 312 -52.24 -64.92 51.19
N SER A 313 -51.08 -64.74 50.53
CA SER A 313 -49.79 -64.40 51.15
C SER A 313 -49.36 -63.00 50.70
N ALA A 314 -50.26 -62.03 50.86
CA ALA A 314 -50.00 -60.64 50.51
C ALA A 314 -49.05 -59.98 51.51
N GLY A 315 -47.88 -59.56 51.03
CA GLY A 315 -46.91 -58.74 51.76
C GLY A 315 -46.39 -57.65 50.83
N ASP A 316 -46.92 -56.44 50.98
CA ASP A 316 -46.62 -55.26 50.18
C ASP A 316 -45.24 -54.66 50.54
N GLY A 317 -44.46 -54.20 49.55
CA GLY A 317 -43.10 -53.69 49.79
C GLY A 317 -42.27 -53.37 48.54
N PRO A 318 -41.60 -52.19 48.46
CA PRO A 318 -40.87 -51.73 47.26
C PRO A 318 -39.34 -51.95 47.35
N LEU A 319 -38.66 -51.76 46.20
CA LEU A 319 -37.19 -51.63 46.02
C LEU A 319 -36.34 -52.87 46.34
N GLY A 320 -35.34 -53.16 45.49
CA GLY A 320 -34.34 -54.20 45.76
C GLY A 320 -33.64 -54.73 44.51
N GLU A 321 -32.47 -54.19 44.21
CA GLU A 321 -31.58 -54.66 43.14
C GLU A 321 -31.08 -56.09 43.40
N SER A 322 -30.88 -56.88 42.33
CA SER A 322 -30.00 -58.07 42.37
C SER A 322 -28.67 -57.72 41.69
N PRO A 323 -27.55 -57.56 42.43
CA PRO A 323 -26.35 -56.87 41.92
C PRO A 323 -25.71 -57.52 40.69
N ASN A 324 -25.82 -58.85 40.57
CA ASN A 324 -24.95 -59.64 39.70
C ASN A 324 -25.22 -59.53 38.19
N THR A 325 -26.30 -58.87 37.76
CA THR A 325 -26.59 -58.60 36.33
C THR A 325 -26.20 -57.19 35.90
N LEU A 326 -26.22 -56.23 36.83
CA LEU A 326 -25.73 -54.87 36.57
C LEU A 326 -24.22 -54.79 36.73
N ASP A 327 -23.65 -55.48 37.73
CA ASP A 327 -22.19 -55.60 37.87
C ASP A 327 -21.57 -56.33 36.67
N THR A 328 -22.21 -57.36 36.11
CA THR A 328 -21.69 -58.02 34.90
C THR A 328 -21.78 -57.12 33.66
N TYR A 329 -22.83 -56.31 33.52
CA TYR A 329 -22.90 -55.31 32.42
C TYR A 329 -21.91 -54.14 32.60
N LEU A 330 -21.70 -53.68 33.84
CA LEU A 330 -20.73 -52.63 34.15
C LEU A 330 -19.29 -53.13 34.07
N GLU A 331 -19.02 -54.37 34.44
CA GLU A 331 -17.72 -55.00 34.27
C GLU A 331 -17.47 -55.32 32.78
N GLU A 332 -18.48 -55.70 31.98
CA GLU A 332 -18.34 -55.83 30.53
C GLU A 332 -18.08 -54.48 29.83
N GLU A 333 -18.72 -53.38 30.24
CA GLU A 333 -18.40 -52.04 29.72
C GLU A 333 -17.04 -51.51 30.23
N ARG A 334 -16.64 -51.82 31.48
CA ARG A 334 -15.27 -51.57 31.96
C ARG A 334 -14.25 -52.41 31.18
N GLN A 335 -14.55 -53.65 30.84
CA GLN A 335 -13.70 -54.49 29.98
C GLN A 335 -13.65 -53.97 28.54
N LYS A 336 -14.72 -53.35 28.02
CA LYS A 336 -14.69 -52.70 26.71
C LYS A 336 -13.88 -51.41 26.73
N HIS A 337 -13.99 -50.58 27.77
CA HIS A 337 -13.11 -49.42 27.92
C HIS A 337 -11.64 -49.84 28.13
N LEU A 338 -11.36 -50.85 28.96
CA LEU A 338 -10.02 -51.41 29.11
C LEU A 338 -9.51 -52.08 27.83
N LYS A 339 -10.37 -52.64 26.97
CA LYS A 339 -10.00 -53.12 25.63
C LYS A 339 -9.89 -52.01 24.58
N ILE A 340 -10.51 -50.85 24.78
CA ILE A 340 -10.32 -49.69 23.90
C ILE A 340 -8.99 -49.01 24.26
N ASP A 341 -8.68 -48.84 25.54
CA ASP A 341 -7.37 -48.39 26.02
C ASP A 341 -6.28 -49.45 25.75
N SER A 342 -6.59 -50.77 25.81
CA SER A 342 -5.66 -51.80 25.31
C SER A 342 -5.55 -51.78 23.80
N VAL A 343 -6.59 -51.53 22.99
CA VAL A 343 -6.43 -51.41 21.53
C VAL A 343 -5.55 -50.20 21.11
N TYR A 344 -5.40 -49.18 21.98
CA TYR A 344 -4.38 -48.13 21.79
C TYR A 344 -2.96 -48.51 22.27
N THR A 345 -2.77 -49.62 22.98
CA THR A 345 -1.46 -50.11 23.47
C THR A 345 -1.10 -51.53 22.97
N GLU A 346 -2.03 -52.26 22.36
CA GLU A 346 -1.88 -53.65 21.90
C GLU A 346 -1.58 -53.73 20.40
N GLY A 347 -1.24 -52.57 19.82
CA GLY A 347 -0.35 -52.47 18.65
C GLY A 347 1.10 -52.87 18.96
N GLU A 348 1.51 -52.94 20.24
CA GLU A 348 2.89 -53.25 20.66
C GLU A 348 3.35 -54.70 20.39
N ARG A 349 2.52 -55.59 19.83
CA ARG A 349 2.85 -57.03 19.72
C ARG A 349 3.23 -57.56 18.35
N MET A 350 3.33 -56.72 17.32
CA MET A 350 4.10 -57.06 16.12
C MET A 350 4.90 -55.85 15.59
N GLU A 351 6.14 -56.14 15.23
CA GLU A 351 7.09 -55.27 14.52
C GLU A 351 7.74 -54.14 15.35
N ASN A 352 8.98 -54.40 15.81
CA ASN A 352 9.91 -53.40 16.39
C ASN A 352 10.32 -52.25 15.42
N GLY A 353 9.57 -52.03 14.34
CA GLY A 353 9.80 -51.01 13.32
C GLY A 353 8.67 -49.99 13.17
N SER A 354 7.43 -50.33 13.54
CA SER A 354 6.26 -49.45 13.38
C SER A 354 6.20 -48.36 14.46
N ASP A 355 6.41 -48.73 15.72
CA ASP A 355 6.55 -47.78 16.83
C ASP A 355 7.83 -46.92 16.69
N LEU A 356 8.93 -47.53 16.23
CA LEU A 356 10.16 -46.82 15.90
C LEU A 356 9.94 -45.75 14.81
N HIS A 357 9.15 -46.06 13.78
CA HIS A 357 8.78 -45.11 12.73
C HIS A 357 7.93 -43.94 13.24
N PHE A 358 6.99 -44.20 14.16
CA PHE A 358 6.21 -43.15 14.82
C PHE A 358 7.11 -42.23 15.67
N ILE A 359 8.05 -42.81 16.42
CA ILE A 359 9.04 -42.07 17.22
C ILE A 359 9.98 -41.24 16.32
N GLU A 360 10.42 -41.75 15.18
CA GLU A 360 11.21 -41.00 14.20
C GLU A 360 10.40 -39.84 13.60
N MET A 361 9.15 -40.08 13.18
CA MET A 361 8.27 -39.04 12.64
C MET A 361 8.00 -37.93 13.66
N GLN A 362 7.79 -38.30 14.93
CA GLN A 362 7.62 -37.35 16.04
C GLN A 362 8.91 -36.57 16.34
N ARG A 363 10.09 -37.19 16.21
CA ARG A 363 11.40 -36.51 16.32
C ARG A 363 11.63 -35.54 15.17
N ASP A 364 11.31 -35.91 13.93
CA ASP A 364 11.47 -35.04 12.77
C ASP A 364 10.47 -33.87 12.78
N ALA A 365 9.23 -34.09 13.22
CA ALA A 365 8.27 -33.02 13.49
C ALA A 365 8.82 -32.04 14.56
N ASN A 366 9.36 -32.56 15.67
CA ASN A 366 9.98 -31.73 16.72
C ASN A 366 11.26 -31.01 16.25
N ARG A 367 12.03 -31.61 15.33
CA ARG A 367 13.19 -30.97 14.68
C ARG A 367 12.74 -29.82 13.80
N GLN A 368 11.74 -30.03 12.95
CA GLN A 368 11.16 -28.98 12.09
C GLN A 368 10.57 -27.84 12.92
N ILE A 369 9.81 -28.13 13.98
CA ILE A 369 9.28 -27.13 14.92
C ILE A 369 10.43 -26.29 15.52
N SER A 370 11.53 -26.92 15.93
CA SER A 370 12.72 -26.21 16.44
C SER A 370 13.37 -25.33 15.38
N GLU A 371 13.48 -25.82 14.15
CA GLU A 371 14.01 -25.07 13.00
C GLU A 371 13.16 -23.85 12.65
N TYR A 372 11.83 -23.99 12.65
CA TYR A 372 10.90 -22.87 12.40
C TYR A 372 10.89 -21.87 13.56
N LYS A 373 10.98 -22.31 14.82
CA LYS A 373 11.15 -21.42 15.98
C LYS A 373 12.44 -20.59 15.88
N PHE A 374 13.55 -21.19 15.45
CA PHE A 374 14.80 -20.46 15.25
C PHE A 374 14.69 -19.43 14.10
N LYS A 375 14.10 -19.83 12.95
CA LYS A 375 13.86 -18.92 11.82
C LYS A 375 12.93 -17.76 12.21
N LEU A 376 11.87 -18.03 12.98
CA LEU A 376 10.95 -17.01 13.51
C LEU A 376 11.69 -16.04 14.43
N SER A 377 12.43 -16.54 15.43
CA SER A 377 13.19 -15.68 16.36
C SER A 377 14.23 -14.81 15.65
N LYS A 378 14.87 -15.32 14.58
CA LYS A 378 15.77 -14.52 13.74
C LYS A 378 15.01 -13.41 12.98
N ALA A 379 13.86 -13.75 12.38
CA ALA A 379 13.02 -12.78 11.68
C ALA A 379 12.46 -11.69 12.62
N GLU A 380 12.08 -12.05 13.84
CA GLU A 380 11.66 -11.11 14.91
C GLU A 380 12.80 -10.14 15.28
N GLN A 381 14.03 -10.63 15.38
CA GLN A 381 15.21 -9.78 15.65
C GLN A 381 15.55 -8.85 14.47
N GLU A 382 15.43 -9.34 13.23
CA GLU A 382 15.59 -8.53 12.01
C GLU A 382 14.50 -7.45 11.93
N MET A 383 13.24 -7.80 12.22
CA MET A 383 12.13 -6.84 12.33
C MET A 383 12.41 -5.72 13.34
N ALA A 384 12.78 -6.06 14.58
CA ALA A 384 13.08 -5.07 15.62
C ALA A 384 14.22 -4.11 15.21
N THR A 385 15.22 -4.62 14.48
CA THR A 385 16.31 -3.80 13.92
C THR A 385 15.81 -2.85 12.82
N MET A 386 14.92 -3.33 11.95
CA MET A 386 14.30 -2.51 10.91
C MET A 386 13.36 -1.44 11.47
N GLU A 387 12.56 -1.76 12.50
CA GLU A 387 11.74 -0.79 13.22
C GLU A 387 12.57 0.34 13.84
N GLN A 388 13.72 0.01 14.46
CA GLN A 388 14.61 1.04 15.00
C GLN A 388 15.20 1.94 13.90
N ASN A 389 15.50 1.38 12.72
CA ASN A 389 15.95 2.16 11.56
C ASN A 389 14.84 3.07 11.01
N VAL A 390 13.60 2.59 10.91
CA VAL A 390 12.43 3.40 10.51
C VAL A 390 12.25 4.59 11.45
N ASN A 391 12.18 4.35 12.76
CA ASN A 391 12.06 5.42 13.77
C ASN A 391 13.17 6.50 13.63
N ARG A 392 14.42 6.08 13.33
CA ARG A 392 15.54 7.00 13.11
C ARG A 392 15.36 7.84 11.84
N LEU A 393 14.90 7.23 10.75
CA LEU A 393 14.67 7.88 9.46
C LEU A 393 13.47 8.84 9.53
N GLU A 394 12.36 8.45 10.15
CA GLU A 394 11.21 9.32 10.41
C GLU A 394 11.61 10.56 11.22
N GLY A 395 12.47 10.38 12.23
CA GLY A 395 13.07 11.49 12.98
C GLY A 395 13.96 12.40 12.14
N GLN A 396 14.65 11.89 11.11
CA GLN A 396 15.40 12.71 10.14
C GLN A 396 14.45 13.48 9.21
N VAL A 397 13.45 12.81 8.62
CA VAL A 397 12.44 13.42 7.74
C VAL A 397 11.70 14.56 8.43
N SER A 398 11.30 14.38 9.70
CA SER A 398 10.65 15.42 10.50
C SER A 398 11.51 16.67 10.68
N ARG A 399 12.82 16.50 10.89
CA ARG A 399 13.78 17.62 10.98
C ARG A 399 14.00 18.31 9.64
N TYR A 400 14.18 17.55 8.55
CA TYR A 400 14.35 18.15 7.22
C TYR A 400 13.12 18.92 6.76
N LYS A 401 11.92 18.39 7.01
CA LYS A 401 10.66 19.11 6.77
C LYS A 401 10.61 20.42 7.54
N SER A 402 10.89 20.39 8.84
CA SER A 402 10.91 21.60 9.68
C SER A 402 11.94 22.64 9.22
N ALA A 403 13.09 22.19 8.68
CA ALA A 403 14.11 23.07 8.11
C ALA A 403 13.66 23.68 6.77
N SER A 404 13.01 22.89 5.90
CA SER A 404 12.42 23.35 4.63
C SER A 404 11.33 24.39 4.86
N ASP A 405 10.36 24.09 5.74
CA ASP A 405 9.26 24.98 6.12
C ASP A 405 9.77 26.30 6.74
N ASN A 406 10.99 26.32 7.29
CA ASN A 406 11.64 27.52 7.80
C ASN A 406 12.40 28.28 6.71
N ALA A 407 13.08 27.58 5.80
CA ALA A 407 13.77 28.19 4.66
C ALA A 407 12.79 28.91 3.71
N GLU A 408 11.64 28.29 3.43
CA GLU A 408 10.57 28.89 2.60
C GLU A 408 10.07 30.23 3.18
N LYS A 409 9.85 30.29 4.50
CA LYS A 409 9.46 31.53 5.20
C LYS A 409 10.51 32.63 5.08
N VAL A 410 11.78 32.30 5.28
CA VAL A 410 12.90 33.25 5.13
C VAL A 410 13.03 33.72 3.68
N GLU A 411 12.81 32.84 2.69
CA GLU A 411 12.81 33.23 1.28
C GLU A 411 11.69 34.22 0.96
N ASP A 412 10.49 34.01 1.48
CA ASP A 412 9.35 34.90 1.28
C ASP A 412 9.50 36.25 1.99
N GLU A 413 10.09 36.27 3.18
CA GLU A 413 10.51 37.51 3.87
C GLU A 413 11.53 38.28 3.01
N LEU A 414 12.58 37.63 2.51
CA LEU A 414 13.58 38.26 1.63
C LEU A 414 12.97 38.73 0.29
N LYS A 415 12.01 38.00 -0.29
CA LYS A 415 11.24 38.48 -1.47
C LYS A 415 10.43 39.73 -1.14
N ALA A 416 9.84 39.82 0.06
CA ALA A 416 9.10 41.00 0.50
C ALA A 416 10.02 42.21 0.71
N GLU A 417 11.17 42.03 1.36
CA GLU A 417 12.20 43.06 1.54
C GLU A 417 12.78 43.53 0.20
N LYS A 418 13.13 42.61 -0.70
CA LYS A 418 13.60 42.95 -2.06
C LYS A 418 12.60 43.86 -2.80
N ARG A 419 11.31 43.52 -2.76
CA ARG A 419 10.24 44.35 -3.37
C ARG A 419 10.11 45.71 -2.68
N LYS A 420 10.37 45.80 -1.37
CA LYS A 420 10.35 47.07 -0.61
C LYS A 420 11.53 47.95 -1.00
N LEU A 421 12.75 47.43 -0.97
CA LEU A 421 13.97 48.15 -1.35
C LEU A 421 13.94 48.58 -2.83
N GLN A 422 13.36 47.77 -3.74
CA GLN A 422 13.15 48.18 -5.13
C GLN A 422 12.20 49.38 -5.29
N ARG A 423 11.15 49.48 -4.45
CA ARG A 423 10.23 50.63 -4.43
C ARG A 423 10.90 51.88 -3.85
N GLU A 424 11.69 51.72 -2.79
CA GLU A 424 12.47 52.80 -2.19
C GLU A 424 13.54 53.32 -3.16
N LEU A 425 14.27 52.43 -3.86
CA LEU A 425 15.24 52.79 -4.89
C LEU A 425 14.59 53.58 -6.04
N ARG A 426 13.44 53.13 -6.55
CA ARG A 426 12.70 53.86 -7.60
C ARG A 426 12.32 55.27 -7.13
N THR A 427 11.75 55.38 -5.93
CA THR A 427 11.40 56.68 -5.32
C THR A 427 12.62 57.61 -5.17
N ALA A 428 13.79 57.05 -4.81
CA ALA A 428 15.03 57.81 -4.70
C ALA A 428 15.58 58.26 -6.06
N LEU A 429 15.48 57.43 -7.11
CA LEU A 429 15.87 57.80 -8.48
C LEU A 429 14.97 58.91 -9.03
N ASP A 430 13.64 58.79 -8.87
CA ASP A 430 12.69 59.83 -9.28
C ASP A 430 13.00 61.17 -8.57
N LYS A 431 13.45 61.12 -7.31
CA LYS A 431 13.90 62.29 -6.54
C LYS A 431 15.22 62.89 -7.05
N ILE A 432 16.15 62.06 -7.52
CA ILE A 432 17.40 62.52 -8.16
C ILE A 432 17.07 63.24 -9.46
N GLU A 433 16.22 62.68 -10.33
CA GLU A 433 15.82 63.33 -11.59
C GLU A 433 15.16 64.71 -11.36
N GLU A 434 14.30 64.84 -10.35
CA GLU A 434 13.71 66.12 -9.94
C GLU A 434 14.79 67.15 -9.51
N MET A 435 15.76 66.71 -8.70
CA MET A 435 16.87 67.54 -8.23
C MET A 435 17.84 67.91 -9.36
N GLU A 436 18.09 67.02 -10.31
CA GLU A 436 18.89 67.30 -11.50
C GLU A 436 18.20 68.31 -12.43
N MET A 437 16.89 68.18 -12.66
CA MET A 437 16.13 69.16 -13.43
C MET A 437 16.19 70.56 -12.79
N THR A 438 15.95 70.66 -11.48
CA THR A 438 15.99 71.95 -10.76
C THR A 438 17.41 72.55 -10.75
N ASN A 439 18.45 71.74 -10.54
CA ASN A 439 19.84 72.19 -10.62
C ASN A 439 20.18 72.72 -12.03
N ASN A 440 19.80 71.99 -13.09
CA ASN A 440 19.96 72.44 -14.48
C ASN A 440 19.27 73.79 -14.76
N HIS A 441 18.12 74.06 -14.13
CA HIS A 441 17.44 75.35 -14.24
C HIS A 441 18.20 76.48 -13.52
N LEU A 442 18.75 76.19 -12.33
CA LEU A 442 19.58 77.13 -11.57
C LEU A 442 20.89 77.46 -12.28
N VAL A 443 21.57 76.46 -12.86
CA VAL A 443 22.78 76.64 -13.69
C VAL A 443 22.50 77.57 -14.87
N LYS A 444 21.47 77.29 -15.67
CA LYS A 444 21.06 78.17 -16.81
C LYS A 444 20.73 79.59 -16.37
N ARG A 445 20.16 79.78 -15.17
CA ARG A 445 19.88 81.11 -14.60
C ARG A 445 21.16 81.82 -14.16
N LEU A 446 22.11 81.11 -13.55
CA LEU A 446 23.43 81.65 -13.19
C LEU A 446 24.24 82.05 -14.43
N GLU A 447 24.23 81.24 -15.48
CA GLU A 447 24.87 81.55 -16.77
C GLU A 447 24.32 82.85 -17.37
N LYS A 448 23.00 83.03 -17.40
CA LYS A 448 22.36 84.29 -17.83
C LYS A 448 22.81 85.49 -16.99
N MET A 449 22.90 85.35 -15.66
CA MET A 449 23.39 86.45 -14.80
C MET A 449 24.87 86.75 -15.03
N LYS A 450 25.71 85.74 -15.24
CA LYS A 450 27.13 85.91 -15.61
C LYS A 450 27.27 86.62 -16.96
N ALA A 451 26.50 86.22 -17.97
CA ALA A 451 26.49 86.87 -19.28
C ALA A 451 26.06 88.35 -19.19
N ASN A 452 24.98 88.65 -18.46
CA ASN A 452 24.53 90.02 -18.23
C ASN A 452 25.58 90.87 -17.50
N ARG A 453 26.24 90.32 -16.47
CA ARG A 453 27.34 91.01 -15.76
C ARG A 453 28.51 91.31 -16.70
N ASN A 454 28.91 90.35 -17.53
CA ASN A 454 30.00 90.55 -18.48
C ASN A 454 29.63 91.60 -19.55
N ALA A 455 28.39 91.61 -20.03
CA ALA A 455 27.90 92.62 -20.98
C ALA A 455 27.90 94.04 -20.37
N LEU A 456 27.49 94.19 -19.10
CA LEU A 456 27.58 95.47 -18.39
C LEU A 456 29.03 95.93 -18.18
N LEU A 457 29.94 95.02 -17.83
CA LEU A 457 31.37 95.31 -17.70
C LEU A 457 32.03 95.68 -19.04
N SER A 458 31.48 95.26 -20.18
CA SER A 458 31.96 95.66 -21.51
C SER A 458 31.36 96.98 -22.04
N GLN A 459 30.50 97.63 -21.26
CA GLN A 459 29.92 98.95 -21.56
C GLN A 459 30.50 100.08 -20.69
N GLN A 460 31.42 99.75 -19.80
CA GLN A 460 32.27 100.68 -19.04
C GLN A 460 33.66 100.76 -19.69
#